data_AF-A0A851S899-F1
#
_entry.id   AF-A0A851S899-F1
#
_cell.length_a   1.000
_cell.length_b   1.000
_cell.length_c   1.000
_cell.angle_alpha   90.00
_cell.angle_beta   90.00
_cell.angle_gamma   90.00
#
_symmetry.space_group_name_H-M   'P 1'
#
loop_
_entity.id
_entity.type
_entity.pdbx_description
1 polymer ?
#
loop_
_entity_poly.entity_id
_entity_poly.type
_entity_poly.pdbx_seq_one_letter_code
_entity_poly.pdbx_strand_id
1 'polypeptide(L)'
;SLQCYTCRELTPVDKCQTIENCTENEIMCKTTMYSLEDVYPPTEVSTVTKMCSSTCIPSDVDNIGMTRPVTCCYSDLCNFDGTASLG
;
A
#
# COMPACT_ATOMS: atom_id res chain seq x y z
N SER A 1 6.43 -10.79 -15.21
CA SER A 1 6.13 -10.81 -13.77
C SER A 1 6.31 -9.39 -13.28
N LEU A 2 5.32 -8.86 -12.57
CA LEU A 2 5.34 -7.52 -11.97
C LEU A 2 6.22 -7.54 -10.71
N GLN A 3 6.98 -6.48 -10.45
CA GLN A 3 7.72 -6.30 -9.20
C GLN A 3 7.02 -5.26 -8.32
N CYS A 4 6.81 -5.56 -7.04
CA CYS A 4 6.18 -4.62 -6.11
C CYS A 4 7.00 -4.51 -4.83
N TYR A 5 6.85 -3.38 -4.12
CA TYR A 5 7.26 -3.33 -2.72
C TYR A 5 6.28 -4.13 -1.86
N THR A 6 6.78 -4.90 -0.90
CA THR A 6 5.98 -5.74 0.00
C THR A 6 6.38 -5.56 1.46
N CYS A 7 5.38 -5.58 2.33
CA CYS A 7 5.53 -5.77 3.77
C CYS A 7 4.23 -6.39 4.28
N ARG A 8 4.32 -7.60 4.83
CA ARG A 8 3.17 -8.37 5.33
C ARG A 8 2.69 -7.90 6.70
N GLU A 9 3.56 -7.22 7.43
CA GLU A 9 3.30 -6.64 8.75
C GLU A 9 3.13 -5.12 8.64
N LEU A 10 2.40 -4.53 9.60
CA LEU A 10 2.25 -3.08 9.73
C LEU A 10 3.63 -2.44 9.89
N THR A 11 4.09 -1.80 8.81
CA THR A 11 5.44 -1.26 8.73
C THR A 11 5.36 0.23 8.43
N PRO A 12 6.20 1.08 9.05
CA PRO A 12 6.30 2.48 8.66
C PRO A 12 6.54 2.61 7.15
N VAL A 13 5.89 3.58 6.49
CA VAL A 13 5.96 3.75 5.02
C VAL A 13 7.40 3.75 4.49
N ASP A 14 8.31 4.43 5.18
CA ASP A 14 9.73 4.53 4.80
C ASP A 14 10.49 3.22 4.92
N LYS A 15 10.00 2.27 5.71
CA LYS A 15 10.62 0.96 5.95
C LYS A 15 10.03 -0.15 5.08
N CYS A 16 8.84 0.04 4.52
CA CYS A 16 8.17 -0.95 3.69
C CYS A 16 8.68 -0.90 2.24
N GLN A 17 9.94 -1.31 2.03
CA GLN A 17 10.62 -1.24 0.73
C GLN A 17 11.22 -2.59 0.29
N THR A 18 10.72 -3.72 0.81
CA THR A 18 11.16 -5.05 0.36
C THR A 18 10.65 -5.29 -1.06
N ILE A 19 11.54 -5.60 -2.01
CA ILE A 19 11.14 -5.90 -3.39
C ILE A 19 10.78 -7.37 -3.50
N GLU A 20 9.59 -7.68 -4.04
CA GLU A 20 9.12 -9.03 -4.30
C GLU A 20 8.66 -9.16 -5.76
N ASN A 21 8.99 -10.27 -6.41
CA ASN A 21 8.46 -10.61 -7.72
C ASN A 21 7.08 -11.24 -7.54
N CYS A 22 6.06 -10.60 -8.09
CA CYS A 22 4.70 -11.10 -8.02
C CYS A 22 4.53 -12.39 -8.82
N THR A 23 3.59 -13.22 -8.37
CA THR A 23 3.19 -14.44 -9.08
C THR A 23 2.55 -14.12 -10.43
N GLU A 24 2.45 -15.11 -11.32
CA GLU A 24 1.88 -14.93 -12.66
C GLU A 24 0.43 -14.41 -12.65
N ASN A 25 -0.32 -14.72 -11.59
CA ASN A 25 -1.71 -14.28 -11.41
C ASN A 25 -1.84 -12.88 -10.79
N GLU A 26 -0.76 -12.36 -10.19
CA GLU A 26 -0.75 -11.07 -9.53
C GLU A 26 -0.24 -9.99 -10.49
N ILE A 27 -1.19 -9.19 -10.99
CA ILE A 27 -0.95 -8.17 -12.01
C ILE A 27 -0.98 -6.76 -11.44
N MET A 28 -1.09 -6.60 -10.12
CA MET A 28 -1.21 -5.30 -9.46
C MET A 28 -0.39 -5.23 -8.17
N CYS A 29 0.15 -4.06 -7.87
CA CYS A 29 0.61 -3.71 -6.54
C CYS A 29 -0.54 -3.08 -5.75
N LYS A 30 -0.79 -3.58 -4.55
CA LYS A 30 -1.76 -3.05 -3.59
C LYS A 30 -1.03 -2.46 -2.40
N THR A 31 -1.43 -1.26 -2.00
CA THR A 31 -1.01 -0.61 -0.75
C THR A 31 -2.23 -0.32 0.10
N THR A 32 -2.16 -0.63 1.38
CA THR A 32 -3.15 -0.20 2.36
C THR A 32 -2.44 0.64 3.39
N MET A 33 -2.84 1.90 3.53
CA MET A 33 -2.33 2.78 4.58
C MET A 33 -3.21 2.67 5.81
N TYR A 34 -2.64 2.84 6.99
CA TYR A 34 -3.35 2.81 8.27
C TYR A 34 -3.15 4.14 8.96
N SER A 35 -4.24 4.75 9.41
CA SER A 35 -4.22 6.00 10.17
C SER A 35 -3.50 5.83 11.50
N LEU A 36 -2.95 6.93 12.03
CA LEU A 36 -2.18 6.95 13.27
C LEU A 36 -3.00 6.43 14.48
N GLU A 37 -4.32 6.63 14.43
CA GLU A 37 -5.29 6.21 15.44
C GLU A 37 -5.60 4.71 15.41
N ASP A 38 -5.33 4.05 14.28
CA ASP A 38 -5.66 2.64 14.02
C ASP A 38 -4.53 1.67 14.48
N VAL A 39 -3.40 2.22 14.93
CA VAL A 39 -2.21 1.48 15.37
C VAL A 39 -1.97 1.76 16.85
N TYR A 40 -1.75 0.71 17.65
CA TYR A 40 -1.44 0.86 19.08
C TYR A 40 -0.01 0.40 19.39
N PRO A 41 0.81 1.23 20.08
CA PRO A 41 0.55 2.62 20.46
C PRO A 41 0.47 3.54 19.22
N PRO A 42 -0.27 4.67 19.30
CA PRO A 42 -0.36 5.61 18.18
C PRO A 42 1.04 6.11 17.82
N THR A 43 1.43 5.90 16.58
CA THR A 43 2.72 6.33 16.04
C THR A 43 2.55 7.66 15.32
N GLU A 44 3.55 8.54 15.34
CA GLU A 44 3.56 9.75 14.50
C GLU A 44 3.84 9.43 13.01
N VAL A 45 4.24 8.20 12.71
CA VAL A 45 4.52 7.72 11.35
C VAL A 45 3.33 6.95 10.79
N SER A 46 2.97 7.23 9.53
CA SER A 46 1.99 6.44 8.79
C SER A 46 2.52 5.02 8.58
N THR A 47 1.71 4.02 8.93
CA THR A 47 2.03 2.62 8.68
C THR A 47 1.27 2.12 7.47
N VAL A 48 1.87 1.17 6.76
CA VAL A 48 1.33 0.61 5.54
C VAL A 48 1.51 -0.91 5.52
N THR A 49 0.68 -1.57 4.74
CA THR A 49 0.95 -2.90 4.20
C THR A 49 0.99 -2.80 2.69
N LYS A 50 2.00 -3.42 2.08
CA LYS A 50 2.15 -3.47 0.62
C LYS A 50 2.22 -4.94 0.19
N MET A 51 1.55 -5.29 -0.90
CA MET A 51 1.55 -6.65 -1.42
C MET A 51 1.24 -6.69 -2.92
N CYS A 52 1.66 -7.78 -3.57
CA CYS A 52 1.14 -8.18 -4.86
C CYS A 52 -0.32 -8.60 -4.74
N SER A 53 -1.13 -8.34 -5.76
CA SER A 53 -2.52 -8.77 -5.80
C SER A 53 -3.00 -9.00 -7.23
N SER A 54 -3.88 -9.97 -7.42
CA SER A 54 -4.64 -10.15 -8.67
C SER A 54 -5.82 -9.18 -8.76
N THR A 55 -6.36 -8.78 -7.60
CA THR A 55 -7.52 -7.89 -7.48
C THR A 55 -7.22 -6.78 -6.48
N CYS A 56 -7.42 -5.53 -6.88
CA CYS A 56 -7.26 -4.39 -6.00
C CYS A 56 -8.40 -3.39 -6.26
N ILE A 57 -9.14 -3.07 -5.21
CA ILE A 57 -10.23 -2.09 -5.25
C ILE A 57 -9.70 -0.84 -4.53
N PRO A 58 -9.44 0.26 -5.26
CA PRO A 58 -8.99 1.49 -4.64
C PRO A 58 -10.11 2.07 -3.77
N SER A 59 -9.70 2.74 -2.71
CA SER A 59 -10.61 3.45 -1.83
C SER A 59 -11.22 4.67 -2.52
N ASP A 60 -12.53 4.86 -2.39
CA ASP A 60 -13.21 6.06 -2.86
C ASP A 60 -12.68 7.32 -2.16
N VAL A 61 -12.17 8.25 -2.98
CA VAL A 61 -11.57 9.52 -2.55
C VAL A 61 -12.58 10.50 -1.92
N ASP A 62 -13.88 10.25 -2.06
CA ASP A 62 -14.95 11.11 -1.55
C ASP A 62 -15.33 10.82 -0.08
N ASN A 63 -14.77 9.77 0.53
CA ASN A 63 -15.14 9.37 1.90
C ASN A 63 -14.24 10.03 2.95
N ILE A 64 -14.64 11.23 3.38
CA ILE A 64 -14.01 11.97 4.49
C ILE A 64 -14.06 11.08 5.74
N GLY A 65 -12.89 10.73 6.28
CA GLY A 65 -12.75 9.87 7.47
C GLY A 65 -12.38 8.41 7.19
N MET A 66 -11.96 8.08 5.96
CA MET A 66 -11.48 6.72 5.69
C MET A 66 -10.16 6.44 6.41
N THR A 67 -10.20 5.57 7.41
CA THR A 67 -9.03 5.30 8.24
C THR A 67 -7.98 4.41 7.56
N ARG A 68 -8.37 3.74 6.46
CA ARG A 68 -7.54 2.75 5.76
C ARG A 68 -7.62 2.84 4.23
N PRO A 69 -7.08 3.90 3.60
CA PRO A 69 -7.14 4.05 2.16
C PRO A 69 -6.29 2.99 1.46
N VAL A 70 -6.88 2.40 0.40
CA VAL A 70 -6.26 1.42 -0.48
C VAL A 70 -5.89 2.08 -1.81
N THR A 71 -4.64 1.92 -2.23
CA THR A 71 -4.16 2.35 -3.55
C THR A 71 -3.67 1.15 -4.36
N CYS A 72 -3.87 1.25 -5.67
CA CYS A 72 -3.68 0.17 -6.62
C CYS A 72 -2.90 0.67 -7.84
N CYS A 73 -1.89 -0.06 -8.29
CA CYS A 73 -1.12 0.30 -9.49
C CYS A 73 -0.58 -0.94 -10.21
N TYR A 74 -0.15 -0.79 -11.47
CA TYR A 74 0.10 -1.90 -12.40
C TYR A 74 1.53 -1.91 -13.00
N SER A 75 2.44 -1.07 -12.49
CA SER A 75 3.80 -0.93 -13.02
C SER A 75 4.83 -1.36 -11.98
N ASP A 76 6.01 -1.79 -12.44
CA ASP A 76 7.06 -2.25 -11.52
C ASP A 76 7.41 -1.16 -10.51
N LEU A 77 7.41 -1.52 -9.23
CA LEU A 77 7.75 -0.67 -8.09
C LEU A 77 6.90 0.60 -7.97
N CYS A 78 5.70 0.61 -8.57
CA CYS A 78 4.80 1.77 -8.58
C CYS A 78 4.27 2.15 -7.20
N ASN A 79 4.28 1.22 -6.25
CA ASN A 79 3.79 1.41 -4.90
C ASN A 79 4.87 1.90 -3.93
N PHE A 80 5.81 2.74 -4.37
CA PHE A 80 6.86 3.32 -3.51
C PHE A 80 6.25 4.21 -2.41
N ASP A 81 5.33 5.10 -2.79
CA ASP A 81 4.75 6.09 -1.88
C ASP A 81 3.28 5.76 -1.55
N GLY A 82 2.89 5.94 -0.28
CA GLY A 82 1.51 5.76 0.18
C GLY A 82 0.55 6.83 -0.37
N THR A 83 1.10 7.90 -0.92
CA THR A 83 0.39 8.89 -1.70
C THR A 83 0.61 8.60 -3.18
N ALA A 84 -0.42 8.09 -3.84
CA ALA A 84 -0.51 8.23 -5.28
C ALA A 84 -0.24 9.71 -5.60
N SER A 85 0.87 9.97 -6.31
CA SER A 85 1.12 11.27 -6.89
C SER A 85 -0.09 11.62 -7.74
N LEU A 86 -0.94 12.49 -7.22
CA LEU A 86 -1.96 13.21 -7.97
C LEU A 86 -1.19 14.12 -8.93
N GLY A 87 -0.90 13.58 -10.11
CA GLY A 87 -0.50 14.36 -11.28
C GLY A 87 -1.71 15.05 -11.88
#